data_AF-A0A3D4PSI7-F1
#
_entry.id   AF-A0A3D4PSI7-F1
#
_cell.length_a   1.000
_cell.length_b   1.000
_cell.length_c   1.000
_cell.angle_alpha   90.00
_cell.angle_beta   90.00
_cell.angle_gamma   90.00
#
_symmetry.space_group_name_H-M   'P 1'
#
loop_
_entity.id
_entity.type
_entity.pdbx_description
1 polymer ?
#
loop_
_entity_poly.entity_id
_entity_poly.type
_entity_poly.pdbx_seq_one_letter_code
_entity_poly.pdbx_strand_id
1 'polypeptide(L)'
;ADAALIRTALGTLTETDERSAAADPAALAAATTAVDGYQAALAEAAIPELPAAYERGSVDEGSLSSVGEAIDIVQQKMTDVDAAAEELRTARTAVDALKETYTAQLATFANSFTTHAAAEVEEYEVAGDEFRDAVTAAAAAIVATPLNGAAGAAALTAYRNAVDALHTADHDERVRIEEEAERERENNRPRYNPPPNQPEPTEEPEEPAPTEPETGGDTGGGEESPAG
;
A
#
# COMPACT_ATOMS: atom_id res chain seq x y z
N ALA A 1 -10.69 -4.45 17.24
CA ALA A 1 -9.40 -5.16 17.05
C ALA A 1 -9.02 -5.27 15.57
N ASP A 2 -9.96 -5.18 14.62
CA ASP A 2 -9.67 -5.43 13.20
C ASP A 2 -9.05 -4.26 12.42
N ALA A 3 -9.36 -3.01 12.77
CA ALA A 3 -8.87 -1.84 12.02
C ALA A 3 -7.33 -1.72 12.02
N ALA A 4 -6.65 -2.13 13.09
CA ALA A 4 -5.18 -2.11 13.15
C ALA A 4 -4.55 -3.15 12.21
N LEU A 5 -5.14 -4.35 12.11
CA LEU A 5 -4.70 -5.38 11.17
C LEU A 5 -4.85 -4.90 9.72
N ILE A 6 -5.97 -4.28 9.40
CA ILE A 6 -6.19 -3.67 8.07
C ILE A 6 -5.19 -2.56 7.82
N ARG A 7 -4.94 -1.69 8.81
CA ARG A 7 -3.95 -0.61 8.68
C ARG A 7 -2.55 -1.13 8.34
N THR A 8 -2.13 -2.21 8.99
CA THR A 8 -0.86 -2.89 8.69
C THR A 8 -0.87 -3.48 7.29
N ALA A 9 -1.94 -4.19 6.89
CA ALA A 9 -2.05 -4.78 5.56
C ALA A 9 -1.97 -3.72 4.44
N LEU A 10 -2.70 -2.60 4.59
CA LEU A 10 -2.63 -1.46 3.68
C LEU A 10 -1.22 -0.90 3.56
N GLY A 11 -0.49 -0.80 4.68
CA GLY A 11 0.90 -0.34 4.66
C GLY A 11 1.81 -1.19 3.77
N THR A 12 1.54 -2.50 3.66
CA THR A 12 2.33 -3.40 2.80
C THR A 12 2.05 -3.31 1.31
N LEU A 13 1.03 -2.55 0.90
CA LEU A 13 0.69 -2.32 -0.51
C LEU A 13 1.41 -1.09 -1.10
N THR A 14 2.03 -0.29 -0.24
CA THR A 14 2.78 0.90 -0.64
C THR A 14 4.04 0.49 -1.41
N GLU A 15 4.41 1.31 -2.39
CA GLU A 15 5.69 1.22 -3.07
C GLU A 15 6.86 1.33 -2.07
N THR A 16 7.94 0.60 -2.35
CA THR A 16 9.20 0.64 -1.61
C THR A 16 10.36 0.60 -2.60
N ASP A 17 11.57 0.91 -2.15
CA ASP A 17 12.78 0.84 -3.01
C ASP A 17 13.01 -0.55 -3.63
N GLU A 18 12.43 -1.60 -3.04
CA GLU A 18 12.56 -2.99 -3.45
C GLU A 18 11.32 -3.53 -4.19
N ARG A 19 10.23 -2.77 -4.27
CA ARG A 19 8.93 -3.27 -4.76
C ARG A 19 8.04 -2.14 -5.29
N SER A 20 7.50 -2.33 -6.49
CA SER A 20 6.43 -1.50 -7.06
C SER A 20 5.17 -1.47 -6.19
N ALA A 21 4.34 -0.44 -6.36
CA ALA A 21 3.05 -0.37 -5.70
C ALA A 21 2.15 -1.55 -6.09
N ALA A 22 1.46 -2.16 -5.13
CA ALA A 22 0.51 -3.25 -5.37
C ALA A 22 -0.95 -2.78 -5.22
N ALA A 23 -1.20 -1.49 -5.34
CA ALA A 23 -2.54 -0.89 -5.32
C ALA A 23 -2.48 0.52 -5.93
N ASP A 24 -3.63 1.03 -6.37
CA ASP A 24 -3.77 2.41 -6.82
C ASP A 24 -3.43 3.37 -5.64
N PRO A 25 -2.45 4.29 -5.80
CA PRO A 25 -1.99 5.12 -4.69
C PRO A 25 -3.07 6.04 -4.11
N ALA A 26 -3.97 6.57 -4.95
CA ALA A 26 -5.04 7.46 -4.51
C ALA A 26 -6.10 6.68 -3.72
N ALA A 27 -6.48 5.50 -4.20
CA ALA A 27 -7.41 4.61 -3.52
C ALA A 27 -6.82 4.09 -2.20
N LEU A 28 -5.53 3.75 -2.17
CA LEU A 28 -4.81 3.32 -0.97
C LEU A 28 -4.75 4.44 0.09
N ALA A 29 -4.46 5.68 -0.33
CA ALA A 29 -4.45 6.84 0.57
C ALA A 29 -5.85 7.13 1.16
N ALA A 30 -6.90 7.03 0.34
CA ALA A 30 -8.28 7.19 0.78
C ALA A 30 -8.69 6.10 1.78
N ALA A 31 -8.37 4.82 1.50
CA ALA A 31 -8.64 3.70 2.41
C ALA A 31 -7.89 3.85 3.74
N THR A 32 -6.63 4.27 3.67
CA THR A 32 -5.80 4.52 4.86
C THR A 32 -6.40 5.63 5.73
N THR A 33 -6.80 6.75 5.11
CA THR A 33 -7.47 7.85 5.80
C THR A 33 -8.80 7.42 6.43
N ALA A 34 -9.56 6.56 5.75
CA ALA A 34 -10.81 6.01 6.29
C ALA A 34 -10.57 5.11 7.52
N VAL A 35 -9.52 4.28 7.50
CA VAL A 35 -9.11 3.45 8.65
C VAL A 35 -8.68 4.33 9.83
N ASP A 36 -7.80 5.30 9.58
CA ASP A 36 -7.26 6.18 10.63
C ASP A 36 -8.37 7.06 11.22
N GLY A 37 -9.26 7.59 10.37
CA GLY A 37 -10.45 8.35 10.80
C GLY A 37 -11.43 7.52 11.61
N TYR A 38 -11.68 6.27 11.24
CA TYR A 38 -12.52 5.35 12.02
C TYR A 38 -11.92 5.06 13.40
N GLN A 39 -10.60 4.83 13.48
CA GLN A 39 -9.91 4.62 14.76
C GLN A 39 -9.97 5.86 15.66
N ALA A 40 -9.72 7.05 15.09
CA ALA A 40 -9.80 8.31 15.82
C ALA A 40 -11.23 8.56 16.34
N ALA A 41 -12.24 8.39 15.48
CA ALA A 41 -13.64 8.59 15.87
C ALA A 41 -14.10 7.60 16.94
N LEU A 42 -13.64 6.34 16.91
CA LEU A 42 -13.90 5.38 17.98
C LEU A 42 -13.20 5.75 19.29
N ALA A 43 -12.00 6.34 19.24
CA ALA A 43 -11.28 6.79 20.43
C ALA A 43 -11.96 8.01 21.07
N GLU A 44 -12.62 8.85 20.28
CA GLU A 44 -13.38 10.01 20.73
C GLU A 44 -14.82 9.67 21.16
N ALA A 45 -15.33 8.48 20.81
CA ALA A 45 -16.68 8.06 21.15
C ALA A 45 -16.85 7.95 22.68
N ALA A 46 -17.58 8.89 23.27
CA ALA A 46 -17.90 8.89 24.69
C ALA A 46 -18.92 7.78 25.01
N ILE A 47 -18.58 6.93 25.97
CA ILE A 47 -19.54 5.99 26.57
C ILE A 47 -20.22 6.74 27.72
N PRO A 48 -21.55 6.92 27.69
CA PRO A 48 -22.25 7.61 28.75
C PRO A 48 -22.05 6.89 30.09
N GLU A 49 -21.93 7.66 31.17
CA GLU A 49 -21.79 7.10 32.50
C GLU A 49 -23.06 6.37 32.90
N LEU A 50 -22.91 5.14 33.39
CA LEU A 50 -24.03 4.39 33.91
C LEU A 50 -24.49 5.03 35.23
N PRO A 51 -25.80 5.28 35.42
CA PRO A 51 -26.33 5.70 36.69
C PRO A 51 -25.94 4.71 37.79
N ALA A 52 -25.63 5.23 38.98
CA ALA A 52 -25.35 4.38 40.13
C ALA A 52 -26.49 3.38 40.37
N ALA A 53 -26.14 2.16 40.76
CA ALA A 53 -27.12 1.14 41.08
C ALA A 53 -28.10 1.67 42.14
N TYR A 54 -29.40 1.45 41.90
CA TYR A 54 -30.42 1.88 42.84
C TYR A 54 -30.32 1.08 44.14
N GLU A 55 -30.10 1.78 45.25
CA GLU A 55 -30.21 1.23 46.60
C GLU A 55 -31.45 1.80 47.28
N ARG A 56 -32.31 0.89 47.77
CA ARG A 56 -33.53 1.29 48.47
C ARG A 56 -33.17 1.86 49.84
N GLY A 57 -33.51 3.13 50.07
CA GLY A 57 -33.41 3.76 51.39
C GLY A 57 -34.38 3.17 52.41
N SER A 58 -34.17 3.44 53.69
CA SER A 58 -35.13 3.13 54.75
C SER A 58 -36.40 3.99 54.58
N VAL A 59 -37.57 3.37 54.66
CA VAL A 59 -38.87 4.05 54.59
C VAL A 59 -39.61 3.83 55.90
N ASP A 60 -40.06 4.92 56.54
CA ASP A 60 -40.98 4.83 57.67
C ASP A 60 -42.40 4.67 57.15
N GLU A 61 -42.91 3.44 57.16
CA GLU A 61 -44.25 3.09 56.68
C GLU A 61 -45.37 3.74 57.51
N GLY A 62 -45.09 4.19 58.74
CA GLY A 62 -46.02 4.96 59.56
C GLY A 62 -46.16 6.43 59.14
N SER A 63 -45.29 6.89 58.24
CA SER A 63 -45.21 8.28 57.79
C SER A 63 -45.48 8.40 56.29
N LEU A 64 -46.62 9.01 55.93
CA LEU A 64 -46.97 9.28 54.53
C LEU A 64 -45.94 10.20 53.84
N SER A 65 -45.26 11.09 54.57
CA SER A 65 -44.21 11.93 54.00
C SER A 65 -42.97 11.11 53.64
N SER A 66 -42.58 10.13 54.48
CA SER A 66 -41.45 9.25 54.19
C SER A 66 -41.71 8.36 52.97
N VAL A 67 -42.93 7.85 52.82
CA VAL A 67 -43.34 7.10 51.62
C VAL A 67 -43.33 8.01 50.37
N GLY A 68 -43.81 9.24 50.49
CA GLY A 68 -43.78 10.23 49.39
C GLY A 68 -42.35 10.52 48.92
N GLU A 69 -41.44 10.85 49.84
CA GLU A 69 -40.02 11.07 49.52
C GLU A 69 -39.38 9.86 48.83
N ALA A 70 -39.68 8.65 49.29
CA ALA A 70 -39.16 7.43 48.67
C ALA A 70 -39.67 7.24 47.23
N ILE A 71 -40.93 7.59 46.95
CA ILE A 71 -41.50 7.56 45.59
C ILE A 71 -40.80 8.60 44.70
N ASP A 72 -40.61 9.83 45.19
CA ASP A 72 -39.96 10.90 44.43
C ASP A 72 -38.51 10.52 44.06
N ILE A 73 -37.77 9.92 44.99
CA ILE A 73 -36.41 9.42 44.73
C ILE A 73 -36.42 8.35 43.63
N VAL A 74 -37.36 7.41 43.67
CA VAL A 74 -37.48 6.36 42.64
C VAL A 74 -37.82 6.97 41.29
N GLN A 75 -38.74 7.93 41.23
CA GLN A 75 -39.10 8.63 39.99
C GLN A 75 -37.92 9.38 39.38
N GLN A 76 -37.13 10.07 40.21
CA GLN A 76 -35.90 10.71 39.76
C GLN A 76 -34.91 9.69 39.20
N LYS A 77 -34.73 8.55 39.88
CA LYS A 77 -33.83 7.48 39.40
C LYS A 77 -34.29 6.85 38.09
N MET A 78 -35.60 6.69 37.89
CA MET A 78 -36.14 6.25 36.60
C MET A 78 -35.81 7.26 35.50
N THR A 79 -35.95 8.55 35.78
CA THR A 79 -35.60 9.63 34.82
C THR A 79 -34.11 9.61 34.47
N ASP A 80 -33.23 9.44 35.47
CA ASP A 80 -31.78 9.33 35.25
C ASP A 80 -31.43 8.12 34.34
N VAL A 81 -32.09 6.98 34.55
CA VAL A 81 -31.91 5.76 33.74
C VAL A 81 -32.41 5.95 32.32
N ASP A 82 -33.57 6.57 32.13
CA ASP A 82 -34.12 6.83 30.80
C ASP A 82 -33.21 7.77 30.00
N ALA A 83 -32.68 8.81 30.63
CA ALA A 83 -31.71 9.73 30.02
C ALA A 83 -30.42 8.99 29.61
N ALA A 84 -29.83 8.19 30.51
CA ALA A 84 -28.63 7.41 30.18
C ALA A 84 -28.88 6.38 29.07
N ALA A 85 -30.07 5.78 29.02
CA ALA A 85 -30.46 4.86 27.95
C ALA A 85 -30.61 5.57 26.59
N GLU A 86 -31.10 6.81 26.57
CA GLU A 86 -31.18 7.64 25.36
C GLU A 86 -29.79 8.04 24.86
N GLU A 87 -28.90 8.46 25.76
CA GLU A 87 -27.50 8.75 25.42
C GLU A 87 -26.80 7.51 24.86
N LEU A 88 -27.01 6.35 25.46
CA LEU A 88 -26.40 5.09 24.98
C LEU A 88 -26.92 4.71 23.59
N ARG A 89 -28.22 4.89 23.32
CA ARG A 89 -28.79 4.67 21.97
C ARG A 89 -28.20 5.62 20.94
N THR A 90 -27.99 6.88 21.33
CA THR A 90 -27.35 7.89 20.48
C THR A 90 -25.91 7.53 20.17
N ALA A 91 -25.12 7.17 21.19
CA ALA A 91 -23.74 6.72 21.02
C ALA A 91 -23.64 5.48 20.13
N ARG A 92 -24.53 4.49 20.35
CA ARG A 92 -24.61 3.30 19.48
C ARG A 92 -24.91 3.67 18.03
N THR A 93 -25.90 4.54 17.80
CA THR A 93 -26.27 4.98 16.44
C THR A 93 -25.10 5.67 15.75
N ALA A 94 -24.34 6.50 16.47
CA ALA A 94 -23.14 7.14 15.94
C ALA A 94 -22.06 6.11 15.56
N VAL A 95 -21.80 5.12 16.42
CA VAL A 95 -20.83 4.04 16.14
C VAL A 95 -21.27 3.19 14.93
N ASP A 96 -22.55 2.85 14.83
CA ASP A 96 -23.09 2.09 13.70
C ASP A 96 -22.93 2.87 12.38
N ALA A 97 -23.20 4.19 12.37
CA ALA A 97 -22.98 5.04 11.21
C ALA A 97 -21.50 5.19 10.82
N LEU A 98 -20.60 5.28 11.82
CA LEU A 98 -19.15 5.27 11.59
C LEU A 98 -18.71 3.96 10.93
N LYS A 99 -19.21 2.82 11.42
CA LYS A 99 -18.91 1.50 10.86
C LYS A 99 -19.41 1.39 9.42
N GLU A 100 -20.63 1.83 9.13
CA GLU A 100 -21.20 1.80 7.78
C GLU A 100 -20.32 2.60 6.81
N THR A 101 -19.99 3.85 7.17
CA THR A 101 -19.13 4.74 6.38
C THR A 101 -17.76 4.10 6.13
N TYR A 102 -17.12 3.58 7.18
CA TYR A 102 -15.84 2.88 7.10
C TYR A 102 -15.90 1.69 6.15
N THR A 103 -16.92 0.83 6.27
CA THR A 103 -17.06 -0.34 5.40
C THR A 103 -17.35 0.02 3.95
N ALA A 104 -18.09 1.10 3.69
CA ALA A 104 -18.37 1.58 2.33
C ALA A 104 -17.09 2.11 1.64
N GLN A 105 -16.23 2.82 2.38
CA GLN A 105 -14.93 3.27 1.87
C GLN A 105 -14.01 2.09 1.54
N LEU A 106 -13.96 1.09 2.41
CA LEU A 106 -13.20 -0.14 2.15
C LEU A 106 -13.75 -0.93 0.95
N ALA A 107 -15.07 -0.97 0.75
CA ALA A 107 -15.66 -1.60 -0.43
C ALA A 107 -15.31 -0.85 -1.73
N THR A 108 -15.27 0.49 -1.67
CA THR A 108 -14.82 1.32 -2.79
C THR A 108 -13.37 1.01 -3.14
N PHE A 109 -12.50 0.92 -2.13
CA PHE A 109 -11.10 0.50 -2.29
C PHE A 109 -10.98 -0.93 -2.85
N ALA A 110 -11.78 -1.89 -2.37
CA ALA A 110 -11.77 -3.26 -2.89
C ALA A 110 -12.05 -3.31 -4.39
N ASN A 111 -12.99 -2.49 -4.88
CA ASN A 111 -13.33 -2.43 -6.30
C ASN A 111 -12.23 -1.85 -7.19
N SER A 112 -11.30 -1.04 -6.67
CA SER A 112 -10.20 -0.50 -7.48
C SER A 112 -9.20 -1.58 -7.91
N PHE A 113 -9.13 -2.71 -7.18
CA PHE A 113 -8.22 -3.82 -7.51
C PHE A 113 -8.53 -4.48 -8.84
N THR A 114 -9.79 -4.50 -9.29
CA THR A 114 -10.13 -5.09 -10.60
C THR A 114 -9.47 -4.32 -11.74
N THR A 115 -9.54 -2.99 -11.71
CA THR A 115 -8.90 -2.14 -12.72
C THR A 115 -7.39 -2.19 -12.62
N HIS A 116 -6.85 -2.16 -11.40
CA HIS A 116 -5.40 -2.25 -11.18
C HIS A 116 -4.84 -3.60 -11.66
N ALA A 117 -5.50 -4.71 -11.34
CA ALA A 117 -5.08 -6.05 -11.77
C ALA A 117 -5.08 -6.18 -13.29
N ALA A 118 -6.07 -5.59 -13.98
CA ALA A 118 -6.09 -5.57 -15.43
C ALA A 118 -4.91 -4.81 -16.03
N ALA A 119 -4.55 -3.65 -15.44
CA ALA A 119 -3.38 -2.88 -15.88
C ALA A 119 -2.06 -3.63 -15.65
N GLU A 120 -1.90 -4.26 -14.48
CA GLU A 120 -0.74 -5.12 -14.17
C GLU A 120 -0.60 -6.27 -15.19
N VAL A 121 -1.70 -6.97 -15.46
CA VAL A 121 -1.71 -8.07 -16.43
C VAL A 121 -1.37 -7.63 -17.86
N GLU A 122 -1.78 -6.41 -18.25
CA GLU A 122 -1.46 -5.82 -19.56
C GLU A 122 0.02 -5.37 -19.64
N GLU A 123 0.56 -4.78 -18.58
CA GLU A 123 1.94 -4.30 -18.54
C GLU A 123 2.97 -5.45 -18.53
N TYR A 124 2.67 -6.54 -17.82
CA TYR A 124 3.53 -7.71 -17.66
C TYR A 124 3.06 -8.89 -18.55
N GLU A 125 2.90 -8.63 -19.85
CA GLU A 125 2.40 -9.60 -20.83
C GLU A 125 3.38 -10.75 -21.15
N VAL A 126 4.65 -10.63 -20.76
CA VAL A 126 5.67 -11.68 -21.05
C VAL A 126 5.62 -12.79 -20.00
N ALA A 127 5.12 -12.50 -18.80
CA ALA A 127 4.89 -13.51 -17.77
C ALA A 127 3.98 -14.67 -18.23
N GLY A 128 4.06 -15.81 -17.55
CA GLY A 128 3.16 -16.94 -17.80
C GLY A 128 1.70 -16.63 -17.50
N ASP A 129 0.78 -17.28 -18.22
CA ASP A 129 -0.67 -17.15 -18.01
C ASP A 129 -1.07 -17.45 -16.56
N GLU A 130 -0.41 -18.39 -15.89
CA GLU A 130 -0.67 -18.76 -14.51
C GLU A 130 -0.46 -17.62 -13.50
N PHE A 131 0.49 -16.71 -13.76
CA PHE A 131 0.76 -15.56 -12.89
C PHE A 131 -0.27 -14.45 -13.11
N ARG A 132 -0.64 -14.20 -14.38
CA ARG A 132 -1.72 -13.27 -14.73
C ARG A 132 -3.06 -13.70 -14.16
N ASP A 133 -3.38 -14.98 -14.28
CA ASP A 133 -4.58 -15.58 -13.72
C ASP A 133 -4.59 -15.48 -12.18
N ALA A 134 -3.44 -15.69 -11.53
CA ALA A 134 -3.31 -15.55 -10.08
C ALA A 134 -3.59 -14.11 -9.60
N VAL A 135 -3.06 -13.09 -10.30
CA VAL A 135 -3.34 -11.67 -10.00
C VAL A 135 -4.82 -11.36 -10.16
N THR A 136 -5.42 -11.79 -11.26
CA THR A 136 -6.85 -11.61 -11.55
C THR A 136 -7.74 -12.30 -10.49
N ALA A 137 -7.41 -13.53 -10.12
CA ALA A 137 -8.13 -14.29 -9.10
C ALA A 137 -8.00 -13.65 -7.70
N ALA A 138 -6.81 -13.16 -7.35
CA ALA A 138 -6.59 -12.49 -6.08
C ALA A 138 -7.35 -11.14 -5.99
N ALA A 139 -7.43 -10.39 -7.09
CA ALA A 139 -8.27 -9.17 -7.15
C ALA A 139 -9.75 -9.50 -6.96
N ALA A 140 -10.25 -10.55 -7.62
CA ALA A 140 -11.63 -11.01 -7.44
C ALA A 140 -11.90 -11.45 -5.99
N ALA A 141 -10.93 -12.10 -5.34
CA ALA A 141 -11.03 -12.49 -3.93
C ALA A 141 -11.11 -11.28 -2.99
N ILE A 142 -10.41 -10.18 -3.28
CA ILE A 142 -10.53 -8.93 -2.53
C ILE A 142 -11.95 -8.37 -2.62
N VAL A 143 -12.55 -8.32 -3.82
CA VAL A 143 -13.91 -7.82 -4.02
C VAL A 143 -14.95 -8.71 -3.31
N ALA A 144 -14.73 -10.02 -3.28
CA ALA A 144 -15.62 -10.97 -2.63
C ALA A 144 -15.49 -11.01 -1.10
N THR A 145 -14.43 -10.43 -0.52
CA THR A 145 -14.09 -10.54 0.90
C THR A 145 -14.25 -9.20 1.60
N PRO A 146 -15.07 -9.09 2.66
CA PRO A 146 -15.12 -7.88 3.48
C PRO A 146 -13.74 -7.51 4.03
N LEU A 147 -13.26 -6.32 3.68
CA LEU A 147 -11.92 -5.85 4.06
C LEU A 147 -11.83 -5.36 5.51
N ASN A 148 -12.87 -5.48 6.32
CA ASN A 148 -12.91 -5.01 7.71
C ASN A 148 -12.54 -6.09 8.74
N GLY A 149 -11.76 -7.10 8.35
CA GLY A 149 -11.39 -8.23 9.21
C GLY A 149 -10.16 -9.00 8.72
N ALA A 150 -9.76 -10.03 9.49
CA ALA A 150 -8.57 -10.82 9.21
C ALA A 150 -8.56 -11.49 7.82
N ALA A 151 -9.72 -11.95 7.34
CA ALA A 151 -9.85 -12.51 5.99
C ALA A 151 -9.53 -11.46 4.90
N GLY A 152 -9.97 -10.22 5.11
CA GLY A 152 -9.63 -9.10 4.22
C GLY A 152 -8.13 -8.79 4.22
N ALA A 153 -7.49 -8.73 5.39
CA ALA A 153 -6.04 -8.56 5.47
C ALA A 153 -5.27 -9.67 4.73
N ALA A 154 -5.73 -10.92 4.85
CA ALA A 154 -5.16 -12.05 4.13
C ALA A 154 -5.35 -11.93 2.61
N ALA A 155 -6.53 -11.48 2.15
CA ALA A 155 -6.80 -11.26 0.73
C ALA A 155 -5.89 -10.16 0.14
N LEU A 156 -5.70 -9.03 0.83
CA LEU A 156 -4.76 -7.97 0.42
C LEU A 156 -3.32 -8.49 0.32
N THR A 157 -2.90 -9.31 1.31
CA THR A 157 -1.57 -9.93 1.31
C THR A 157 -1.40 -10.91 0.14
N ALA A 158 -2.42 -11.71 -0.16
CA ALA A 158 -2.40 -12.66 -1.26
C ALA A 158 -2.30 -11.95 -2.62
N TYR A 159 -3.04 -10.85 -2.81
CA TYR A 159 -2.95 -10.03 -4.02
C TYR A 159 -1.56 -9.43 -4.20
N ARG A 160 -1.01 -8.81 -3.16
CA ARG A 160 0.36 -8.28 -3.19
C ARG A 160 1.37 -9.35 -3.61
N ASN A 161 1.30 -10.54 -3.01
CA ASN A 161 2.21 -11.63 -3.36
C ASN A 161 2.04 -12.12 -4.80
N ALA A 162 0.82 -12.08 -5.34
CA ALA A 162 0.56 -12.42 -6.74
C ALA A 162 1.17 -11.37 -7.69
N VAL A 163 1.07 -10.08 -7.37
CA VAL A 163 1.71 -9.00 -8.14
C VAL A 163 3.24 -9.13 -8.10
N ASP A 164 3.82 -9.33 -6.92
CA ASP A 164 5.27 -9.57 -6.79
C ASP A 164 5.75 -10.76 -7.65
N ALA A 165 4.98 -11.85 -7.65
CA ALA A 165 5.28 -13.04 -8.43
C ALA A 165 5.15 -12.78 -9.94
N LEU A 166 4.16 -11.99 -10.37
CA LEU A 166 4.00 -11.57 -11.77
C LEU A 166 5.20 -10.76 -12.23
N HIS A 167 5.62 -9.75 -11.46
CA HIS A 167 6.78 -8.90 -11.80
C HIS A 167 8.07 -9.71 -11.89
N THR A 168 8.28 -10.62 -10.94
CA THR A 168 9.46 -11.50 -10.94
C THR A 168 9.46 -12.42 -12.16
N ALA A 169 8.33 -13.05 -12.48
CA ALA A 169 8.21 -13.97 -13.62
C ALA A 169 8.40 -13.27 -14.96
N ASP A 170 7.86 -12.06 -15.13
CA ASP A 170 8.05 -11.25 -16.34
C ASP A 170 9.53 -10.86 -16.51
N HIS A 171 10.18 -10.41 -15.43
CA HIS A 171 11.59 -10.06 -15.46
C HIS A 171 12.47 -11.26 -15.83
N ASP A 172 12.28 -12.41 -15.17
CA ASP A 172 13.05 -13.64 -15.42
C ASP A 172 12.89 -14.11 -16.87
N GLU A 173 11.68 -14.04 -17.43
CA GLU A 173 11.42 -14.44 -18.81
C GLU A 173 12.06 -13.47 -19.81
N ARG A 174 12.00 -12.15 -19.57
CA ARG A 174 12.69 -11.15 -20.40
C ARG A 174 14.20 -11.37 -20.42
N VAL A 175 14.81 -11.63 -19.25
CA VAL A 175 16.24 -11.94 -19.14
C VAL A 175 16.58 -13.20 -19.93
N ARG A 176 15.76 -14.26 -19.80
CA ARG A 176 15.96 -15.51 -20.57
C ARG A 176 15.91 -15.28 -22.08
N ILE A 177 14.94 -14.51 -22.55
CA ILE A 177 14.80 -14.17 -23.98
C ILE A 177 16.01 -13.38 -24.47
N GLU A 178 16.51 -12.42 -23.68
CA GLU A 178 17.71 -11.65 -24.03
C GLU A 178 18.97 -12.52 -24.10
N GLU A 179 19.18 -13.41 -23.11
CA GLU A 179 20.30 -14.35 -23.09
C GLU A 179 20.26 -15.34 -24.28
N GLU A 180 19.08 -15.82 -24.65
CA GLU A 180 18.92 -16.70 -25.82
C GLU A 180 19.22 -15.94 -27.12
N ALA A 181 18.73 -14.70 -27.26
CA ALA A 181 19.04 -13.85 -28.39
C ALA A 181 20.55 -13.52 -28.49
N GLU A 182 21.22 -13.30 -27.36
CA GLU A 182 22.68 -13.10 -27.34
C GLU A 182 23.43 -14.35 -27.77
N ARG A 183 23.05 -15.53 -27.25
CA ARG A 183 23.64 -16.82 -27.63
C ARG A 183 23.47 -17.11 -29.13
N GLU A 184 22.31 -16.79 -29.70
CA GLU A 184 22.08 -16.92 -31.14
C GLU A 184 22.96 -15.96 -31.95
N ARG A 185 23.15 -14.71 -31.49
CA ARG A 185 24.07 -13.75 -32.14
C ARG A 185 25.51 -14.24 -32.08
N GLU A 186 25.96 -14.80 -30.96
CA GLU A 186 27.30 -15.37 -30.84
C GLU A 186 27.50 -16.59 -31.74
N ASN A 187 26.52 -17.51 -31.78
CA ASN A 187 26.57 -18.69 -32.64
C ASN A 187 26.54 -18.34 -34.13
N ASN A 188 25.87 -17.25 -34.52
CA ASN A 188 25.79 -16.76 -35.90
C ASN A 188 26.92 -15.78 -36.27
N ARG A 189 27.86 -15.46 -35.37
CA ARG A 189 29.05 -14.69 -35.75
C ARG A 189 29.89 -15.53 -36.73
N PRO A 190 30.19 -15.01 -37.94
CA PRO A 190 31.07 -15.72 -38.85
C PRO A 190 32.40 -15.97 -38.15
N ARG A 191 32.83 -17.23 -38.09
CA ARG A 191 34.18 -17.59 -37.63
C ARG A 191 35.17 -16.85 -38.52
N TYR A 192 35.74 -15.77 -38.01
CA TYR A 192 36.84 -15.09 -38.67
C TYR A 192 38.01 -16.07 -38.71
N ASN A 193 38.20 -16.70 -39.87
CA ASN A 193 39.39 -17.49 -40.12
C ASN A 193 40.49 -16.46 -40.44
N PRO A 194 41.51 -16.28 -39.58
CA PRO A 194 42.60 -15.37 -39.92
C PRO A 194 43.18 -15.82 -41.27
N PRO A 195 43.45 -14.89 -42.20
CA PRO A 195 44.07 -15.25 -43.47
C PRO A 195 45.37 -16.00 -43.19
N PRO A 196 45.71 -17.06 -43.96
CA PRO A 196 46.98 -17.75 -43.81
C PRO A 196 48.11 -16.73 -43.95
N ASN A 197 49.08 -16.78 -43.03
CA ASN A 197 50.27 -15.93 -43.01
C ASN A 197 50.77 -15.65 -44.43
N GLN A 198 50.57 -14.42 -44.90
CA GLN A 198 51.35 -13.92 -46.02
C GLN A 198 52.80 -13.80 -45.55
N PRO A 199 53.80 -14.19 -46.36
CA PRO A 199 55.20 -13.95 -46.02
C PRO A 199 55.44 -12.45 -45.82
N GLU A 200 56.22 -12.13 -44.79
CA GLU A 200 56.63 -10.78 -44.40
C GLU A 200 57.10 -9.96 -45.61
N PRO A 201 56.62 -8.71 -45.78
CA PRO A 201 57.30 -7.74 -46.63
C PRO A 201 58.68 -7.47 -46.02
N THR A 202 59.72 -7.64 -46.83
CA THR A 202 61.10 -7.28 -46.51
C THR A 202 61.16 -5.80 -46.11
N GLU A 203 61.71 -5.53 -44.92
CA GLU A 203 62.03 -4.18 -44.45
C GLU A 203 63.01 -3.48 -45.42
N GLU A 204 62.67 -2.27 -45.86
CA GLU A 204 63.64 -1.32 -46.43
C GLU A 204 63.86 -0.17 -45.41
N PRO A 205 65.09 0.37 -45.30
CA PRO A 205 65.56 1.07 -44.11
C PRO A 205 65.08 2.52 -43.97
N GLU A 206 65.02 2.97 -42.72
CA GLU A 206 64.70 4.32 -42.25
C GLU A 206 65.58 5.43 -42.87
N GLU A 207 64.95 6.53 -43.26
CA GLU A 207 65.61 7.84 -43.46
C GLU A 207 65.27 8.80 -42.29
N PRO A 208 66.24 9.64 -41.86
CA PRO A 208 66.21 10.30 -40.56
C PRO A 208 65.29 11.53 -40.50
N ALA A 209 64.71 11.74 -39.32
CA ALA A 209 63.86 12.88 -38.97
C ALA A 209 64.63 14.23 -39.00
N PRO A 210 64.00 15.31 -39.51
CA PRO A 210 64.47 16.67 -39.26
C PRO A 210 63.78 17.29 -38.03
N THR A 211 64.63 17.94 -37.23
CA THR A 211 64.42 18.57 -35.92
C THR A 211 63.41 19.72 -35.90
N GLU A 212 62.74 19.88 -34.74
CA GLU A 212 61.91 21.03 -34.33
C GLU A 212 62.66 22.38 -34.42
N PRO A 213 61.91 23.50 -34.45
CA PRO A 213 62.07 24.40 -33.31
C PRO A 213 60.81 25.13 -32.79
N GLU A 214 60.87 25.37 -31.48
CA GLU A 214 60.42 26.54 -30.69
C GLU A 214 58.94 26.72 -30.25
N THR A 215 58.70 26.25 -29.02
CA THR A 215 58.57 27.06 -27.78
C THR A 215 58.10 28.52 -27.86
N GLY A 216 56.89 28.76 -27.32
CA GLY A 216 56.41 30.02 -26.73
C GLY A 216 54.93 29.80 -26.37
N GLY A 217 54.46 29.85 -25.14
CA GLY A 217 54.81 30.72 -24.03
C GLY A 217 53.60 31.62 -23.75
N ASP A 218 53.05 31.49 -22.54
CA ASP A 218 52.41 32.58 -21.77
C ASP A 218 50.85 32.71 -21.72
N THR A 219 50.33 32.24 -20.57
CA THR A 219 49.39 32.82 -19.57
C THR A 219 48.03 33.49 -19.89
N GLY A 220 47.10 33.25 -18.96
CA GLY A 220 45.91 34.06 -18.65
C GLY A 220 44.62 33.21 -18.70
N GLY A 221 43.95 32.82 -17.61
CA GLY A 221 43.63 33.57 -16.40
C GLY A 221 42.27 34.26 -16.57
N GLY A 222 41.20 33.70 -15.99
CA GLY A 222 39.87 34.30 -16.07
C GLY A 222 38.75 33.43 -15.49
N GLU A 223 38.65 33.42 -14.16
CA GLU A 223 37.37 33.26 -13.44
C GLU A 223 36.43 34.40 -13.82
N GLU A 224 35.13 34.11 -14.01
CA GLU A 224 33.99 34.81 -13.36
C GLU A 224 32.65 34.36 -13.99
N SER A 225 31.90 33.55 -13.23
CA SER A 225 30.43 33.68 -13.12
C SER A 225 30.12 34.89 -12.23
N PRO A 226 28.93 35.54 -12.25
CA PRO A 226 27.60 34.93 -12.43
C PRO A 226 26.52 35.80 -13.13
N ALA A 227 25.29 35.24 -13.14
CA ALA A 227 23.98 35.89 -12.99
C ALA A 227 23.01 35.80 -14.20
N GLY A 228 21.85 35.23 -13.91
CA GLY A 228 20.65 35.12 -14.75
C GLY A 228 19.63 34.22 -14.09
#